data_AF-A0A561UC48-F1
#
_entry.id   AF-A0A561UC48-F1
#
_cell.length_a   1.000
_cell.length_b   1.000
_cell.length_c   1.000
_cell.angle_alpha   90.00
_cell.angle_beta   90.00
_cell.angle_gamma   90.00
#
_symmetry.space_group_name_H-M   'P 1'
#
loop_
_entity.id
_entity.type
_entity.pdbx_description
1 polymer ?
#
loop_
_entity_poly.entity_id
_entity_poly.type
_entity_poly.pdbx_seq_one_letter_code
_entity_poly.pdbx_strand_id
1 'polypeptide(L)'
;MDIVYSSLIRRAGAAPEVIAQEAELASVLGALWAHSQPGDGLEHASGQVEGDRIDLLVYLREGVAASRTDSTAPLRVAALLRRCHQNSPLLNARYLPPDPPVPPADDAGQPTA
;
A
#
# COMPACT_ATOMS: atom_id res chain seq x y z
N MET A 1 16.73 -4.44 -1.93
CA MET A 1 15.36 -4.18 -2.40
C MET A 1 14.44 -4.42 -1.23
N ASP A 2 13.48 -3.52 -0.98
CA ASP A 2 12.50 -3.70 0.08
C ASP A 2 11.19 -4.24 -0.51
N ILE A 3 10.55 -5.18 0.19
CA ILE A 3 9.21 -5.67 -0.16
C ILE A 3 8.29 -5.33 1.00
N VAL A 4 7.19 -4.63 0.69
CA VAL A 4 6.18 -4.25 1.67
C VAL A 4 4.87 -4.91 1.29
N TYR A 5 4.32 -5.68 2.23
CA TYR A 5 2.95 -6.16 2.17
C TYR A 5 2.02 -5.08 2.72
N SER A 6 0.93 -4.80 2.01
CA SER A 6 -0.12 -3.88 2.45
C SER A 6 -1.47 -4.34 1.93
N SER A 7 -2.55 -3.93 2.60
CA SER A 7 -3.91 -4.23 2.15
C SER A 7 -4.73 -2.95 1.97
N LEU A 8 -5.62 -2.94 0.98
CA LEU A 8 -6.67 -1.94 0.82
C LEU A 8 -8.01 -2.55 1.21
N ILE A 9 -8.60 -2.06 2.28
CA ILE A 9 -9.89 -2.56 2.79
C ILE A 9 -11.04 -1.89 2.04
N ARG A 10 -11.97 -2.68 1.50
CA ARG A 10 -13.15 -2.17 0.80
C ARG A 10 -14.13 -1.54 1.78
N ARG A 11 -14.88 -0.56 1.28
CA ARG A 11 -16.08 -0.06 1.97
C ARG A 11 -17.19 -1.09 1.89
N ALA A 12 -18.05 -1.13 2.91
CA ALA A 12 -19.22 -2.00 2.93
C ALA A 12 -20.09 -1.75 1.67
N GLY A 13 -20.51 -2.83 1.00
CA GLY A 13 -21.31 -2.75 -0.22
C GLY A 13 -20.53 -2.56 -1.53
N ALA A 14 -19.20 -2.45 -1.48
CA ALA A 14 -18.35 -2.37 -2.67
C ALA A 14 -17.85 -3.76 -3.17
N ALA A 15 -18.51 -4.85 -2.77
CA ALA A 15 -18.07 -6.21 -3.12
C ALA A 15 -18.16 -6.45 -4.64
N PRO A 16 -17.08 -6.92 -5.29
CA PRO A 16 -17.07 -7.16 -6.73
C PRO A 16 -17.69 -8.52 -7.10
N GLU A 17 -18.37 -8.58 -8.24
CA GLU A 17 -18.62 -9.86 -8.94
C GLU A 17 -17.29 -10.45 -9.42
N VAL A 18 -17.18 -11.78 -9.57
CA VAL A 18 -15.91 -12.48 -9.89
C VAL A 18 -15.22 -11.91 -11.14
N ILE A 19 -16.00 -11.55 -12.18
CA ILE A 19 -15.48 -10.94 -13.42
C ILE A 19 -14.87 -9.55 -13.17
N ALA A 20 -15.33 -8.84 -12.13
CA ALA A 20 -14.83 -7.52 -11.78
C ALA A 20 -13.52 -7.55 -10.96
N GLN A 21 -13.09 -8.70 -10.44
CA GLN A 21 -11.91 -8.80 -9.57
C GLN A 21 -10.60 -8.49 -10.31
N GLU A 22 -10.38 -9.06 -11.51
CA GLU A 22 -9.17 -8.78 -12.30
C GLU A 22 -9.09 -7.32 -12.73
N ALA A 23 -10.23 -6.77 -13.20
CA ALA A 23 -10.32 -5.38 -13.61
C ALA A 23 -10.12 -4.41 -12.42
N GLU A 24 -10.60 -4.78 -11.25
CA GLU A 24 -10.38 -4.03 -10.02
C GLU A 24 -8.91 -4.03 -9.63
N LEU A 25 -8.25 -5.19 -9.57
CA LEU A 25 -6.82 -5.29 -9.30
C LEU A 25 -6.01 -4.47 -10.31
N ALA A 26 -6.29 -4.59 -11.61
CA ALA A 26 -5.64 -3.81 -12.64
C ALA A 26 -5.81 -2.29 -12.42
N SER A 27 -7.00 -1.86 -11.97
CA SER A 27 -7.27 -0.46 -11.63
C SER A 27 -6.46 0.02 -10.42
N VAL A 28 -6.33 -0.82 -9.39
CA VAL A 28 -5.51 -0.51 -8.21
C VAL A 28 -4.03 -0.40 -8.59
N LEU A 29 -3.50 -1.36 -9.35
CA LEU A 29 -2.12 -1.32 -9.84
C LEU A 29 -1.88 -0.11 -10.75
N GLY A 30 -2.84 0.22 -11.62
CA GLY A 30 -2.79 1.41 -12.46
C GLY A 30 -2.72 2.70 -11.64
N ALA A 31 -3.49 2.80 -10.56
CA ALA A 31 -3.44 3.95 -9.64
C ALA A 31 -2.09 4.05 -8.92
N LEU A 32 -1.52 2.93 -8.45
CA LEU A 32 -0.18 2.91 -7.85
C LEU A 32 0.88 3.49 -8.79
N TRP A 33 0.88 3.05 -10.05
CA TRP A 33 1.82 3.55 -11.05
C TRP A 33 1.58 5.02 -11.38
N ALA A 34 0.34 5.41 -11.66
CA ALA A 34 -0.03 6.77 -12.03
C ALA A 34 0.30 7.82 -10.95
N HIS A 35 0.29 7.42 -9.68
CA HIS A 35 0.56 8.32 -8.56
C HIS A 35 1.92 8.08 -7.90
N SER A 36 2.76 7.18 -8.43
CA SER A 36 4.13 7.01 -7.95
C SER A 36 4.99 8.24 -8.25
N GLN A 37 5.88 8.57 -7.33
CA GLN A 37 6.90 9.60 -7.47
C GLN A 37 8.29 8.94 -7.45
N PRO A 38 9.32 9.56 -8.06
CA PRO A 38 10.68 9.01 -8.03
C PRO A 38 11.20 8.72 -6.62
N GLY A 39 10.76 9.50 -5.62
CA GLY A 39 11.13 9.32 -4.23
C GLY A 39 10.49 8.11 -3.52
N ASP A 40 9.39 7.56 -4.05
CA ASP A 40 8.81 6.33 -3.48
C ASP A 40 9.64 5.10 -3.85
N GLY A 41 10.31 5.13 -4.99
CA GLY A 41 11.17 4.04 -5.48
C GLY A 41 10.40 2.81 -5.96
N LEU A 42 9.14 2.96 -6.41
CA LEU A 42 8.33 1.84 -6.92
C LEU A 42 9.00 1.15 -8.13
N GLU A 43 9.34 -0.14 -8.01
CA GLU A 43 9.82 -0.97 -9.12
C GLU A 43 8.76 -1.90 -9.67
N HIS A 44 7.99 -2.48 -8.76
CA HIS A 44 6.98 -3.47 -9.10
C HIS A 44 5.86 -3.45 -8.07
N ALA A 45 4.66 -3.83 -8.51
CA ALA A 45 3.53 -4.08 -7.64
C ALA A 45 2.72 -5.23 -8.20
N SER A 46 2.34 -6.15 -7.32
CA SER A 46 1.40 -7.21 -7.60
C SER A 46 0.37 -7.26 -6.48
N GLY A 47 -0.71 -8.01 -6.68
CA GLY A 47 -1.71 -8.15 -5.64
C GLY A 47 -2.68 -9.27 -5.91
N GLN A 48 -3.53 -9.50 -4.92
CA GLN A 48 -4.57 -10.51 -4.93
C GLN A 48 -5.86 -9.91 -4.40
N VAL A 49 -6.97 -10.24 -5.07
CA VAL A 49 -8.29 -9.85 -4.60
C VAL A 49 -8.76 -10.86 -3.56
N GLU A 50 -9.02 -10.37 -2.37
CA GLU A 50 -9.70 -11.09 -1.30
C GLU A 50 -11.14 -10.56 -1.18
N GLY A 51 -12.03 -11.26 -0.49
CA GLY A 51 -13.46 -10.90 -0.46
C GLY A 51 -13.74 -9.44 -0.10
N ASP A 52 -13.11 -8.93 0.97
CA ASP A 52 -13.31 -7.59 1.50
C ASP A 52 -12.12 -6.65 1.33
N ARG A 53 -11.00 -7.13 0.77
CA ARG A 53 -9.79 -6.33 0.57
C ARG A 53 -9.02 -6.69 -0.70
N ILE A 54 -8.04 -5.86 -1.05
CA ILE A 54 -6.98 -6.22 -1.98
C ILE A 54 -5.66 -6.25 -1.23
N ASP A 55 -5.01 -7.40 -1.28
CA ASP A 55 -3.68 -7.59 -0.72
C ASP A 55 -2.64 -7.23 -1.79
N LEU A 56 -1.63 -6.46 -1.42
CA LEU A 56 -0.62 -5.89 -2.32
C LEU A 56 0.77 -6.28 -1.84
N LEU A 57 1.62 -6.68 -2.79
CA LEU A 57 3.06 -6.77 -2.62
C LEU A 57 3.72 -5.65 -3.42
N VAL A 58 4.34 -4.72 -2.71
CA VAL A 58 4.98 -3.53 -3.29
C VAL A 58 6.48 -3.67 -3.17
N TYR A 59 7.16 -3.64 -4.31
CA TYR A 59 8.61 -3.80 -4.43
C TYR A 59 9.23 -2.43 -4.65
N LEU A 60 10.10 -2.04 -3.72
CA LEU A 60 10.76 -0.75 -3.72
C LEU A 60 12.26 -0.89 -3.93
N ARG A 61 12.82 0.04 -4.71
CA ARG A 61 14.26 0.29 -4.74
C ARG A 61 14.74 0.71 -3.38
N GLU A 62 15.86 0.12 -2.99
CA GLU A 62 16.73 0.79 -2.03
C GLU A 62 17.20 2.10 -2.66
N GLY A 63 16.85 3.21 -2.03
CA GLY A 63 17.18 4.53 -2.56
C GLY A 63 18.65 4.89 -2.29
N VAL A 64 19.39 5.21 -3.35
CA VAL A 64 20.60 6.09 -3.28
C VAL A 64 20.22 7.49 -2.74
N ALA A 65 18.93 7.81 -2.69
CA ALA A 65 18.35 9.00 -2.10
C ALA A 65 17.97 8.83 -0.61
N ALA A 66 18.77 8.12 0.18
CA ALA A 66 18.81 8.22 1.65
C ALA A 66 19.22 9.62 2.17
N SER A 67 19.04 10.66 1.34
CA SER A 67 19.22 12.08 1.68
C SER A 67 17.94 12.72 2.21
N ARG A 68 16.80 12.01 2.20
CA ARG A 68 15.78 12.18 3.23
C ARG A 68 16.02 11.11 4.27
N THR A 69 16.87 11.44 5.23
CA THR A 69 16.94 10.76 6.53
C THR A 69 15.51 10.39 6.97
N ASP A 70 15.29 9.10 7.24
CA ASP A 70 14.20 8.53 8.04
C ASP A 70 12.95 7.95 7.33
N SER A 71 12.82 7.95 5.99
CA SER A 71 11.67 7.26 5.37
C SER A 71 11.93 5.77 5.13
N THR A 72 11.47 4.92 6.05
CA THR A 72 11.47 3.45 5.89
C THR A 72 10.60 3.01 4.72
N ALA A 73 10.81 1.79 4.19
CA ALA A 73 9.98 1.23 3.12
C ALA A 73 8.47 1.24 3.43
N PRO A 74 8.01 0.85 4.64
CA PRO A 74 6.59 0.96 5.00
C PRO A 74 6.04 2.39 4.95
N LEU A 75 6.82 3.40 5.39
CA LEU A 75 6.41 4.80 5.34
C LEU A 75 6.27 5.30 3.89
N ARG A 76 7.17 4.88 2.99
CA ARG A 76 7.08 5.20 1.55
C ARG A 76 5.82 4.59 0.93
N VAL A 77 5.53 3.31 1.20
CA VAL A 77 4.29 2.67 0.70
C VAL A 77 3.04 3.32 1.28
N ALA A 78 3.00 3.62 2.57
CA ALA A 78 1.87 4.31 3.18
C ALA A 78 1.63 5.70 2.56
N ALA A 79 2.70 6.47 2.29
CA ALA A 79 2.61 7.75 1.62
C ALA A 79 2.08 7.62 0.18
N LEU A 80 2.55 6.62 -0.57
CA LEU A 80 2.06 6.29 -1.91
C LEU A 80 0.57 5.92 -1.88
N LEU A 81 0.16 4.98 -1.02
CA LEU A 81 -1.23 4.54 -0.92
C LEU A 81 -2.15 5.69 -0.50
N ARG A 82 -1.75 6.52 0.44
CA ARG A 82 -2.51 7.72 0.83
C ARG A 82 -2.70 8.66 -0.35
N ARG A 83 -1.64 8.90 -1.14
CA ARG A 83 -1.72 9.75 -2.33
C ARG A 83 -2.61 9.14 -3.41
N CYS A 84 -2.58 7.82 -3.59
CA CYS A 84 -3.48 7.11 -4.49
C CYS A 84 -4.94 7.25 -4.03
N HIS A 85 -5.21 7.06 -2.74
CA HIS A 85 -6.55 7.21 -2.15
C HIS A 85 -7.11 8.62 -2.29
N GLN A 86 -6.26 9.64 -2.14
CA GLN A 86 -6.65 11.05 -2.24
C GLN A 86 -6.92 11.49 -3.69
N ASN A 87 -6.14 11.00 -4.65
CA ASN A 87 -6.14 11.52 -6.02
C ASN A 87 -6.83 10.62 -7.04
N SER A 88 -7.12 9.35 -6.70
CA SER A 88 -7.89 8.45 -7.55
C SER A 88 -9.34 8.40 -7.05
N PRO A 89 -10.31 8.96 -7.81
CA PRO A 89 -11.73 8.87 -7.46
C PRO A 89 -12.20 7.42 -7.28
N LEU A 90 -11.64 6.49 -8.07
CA LEU A 90 -11.93 5.07 -7.96
C LEU A 90 -11.52 4.52 -6.59
N LEU A 91 -10.28 4.80 -6.16
CA LEU A 91 -9.79 4.29 -4.88
C LEU A 91 -10.50 4.96 -3.71
N ASN A 92 -10.73 6.26 -3.79
CA ASN A 92 -11.41 7.03 -2.75
C ASN A 92 -12.82 6.49 -2.46
N ALA A 93 -13.57 6.21 -3.53
CA ALA A 93 -14.96 5.76 -3.46
C ALA A 93 -15.09 4.31 -2.99
N ARG A 94 -14.11 3.43 -3.30
CA ARG A 94 -14.22 1.99 -3.05
C ARG A 94 -13.52 1.51 -1.80
N TYR A 95 -12.45 2.18 -1.37
CA TYR A 95 -11.64 1.72 -0.25
C TYR A 95 -11.66 2.71 0.92
N LEU A 96 -11.48 2.16 2.12
CA LEU A 96 -11.20 2.94 3.30
C LEU A 96 -9.83 3.63 3.14
N PRO A 97 -9.61 4.78 3.81
CA PRO A 97 -8.29 5.38 3.88
C PRO A 97 -7.27 4.33 4.37
N PRO A 98 -6.09 4.21 3.73
CA PRO A 98 -5.08 3.26 4.17
C PRO A 98 -4.59 3.66 5.58
N ASP A 99 -4.52 2.67 6.47
CA ASP A 99 -4.10 2.89 7.85
C ASP A 99 -2.66 3.43 7.92
N PRO A 100 -2.34 4.28 8.91
CA PRO A 100 -0.96 4.63 9.16
C PRO A 100 -0.16 3.37 9.50
N PRO A 101 1.10 3.27 9.06
CA PRO A 101 1.92 2.11 9.38
C PRO A 101 2.08 2.03 10.90
N VAL A 102 1.65 0.91 11.48
CA VAL A 102 1.90 0.60 12.89
C VAL A 102 3.39 0.32 13.01
N PRO A 103 4.16 1.11 13.81
CA PRO A 103 5.55 0.75 14.05
C PRO A 103 5.59 -0.63 14.70
N PRO A 104 6.61 -1.46 14.40
CA PRO A 104 6.78 -2.71 15.14
C PRO A 104 6.77 -2.38 16.62
N ALA A 105 6.01 -3.14 17.42
CA ALA A 105 6.03 -2.98 18.85
C ALA A 105 7.50 -3.08 19.27
N ASP A 106 8.04 -1.99 19.86
CA ASP A 106 9.32 -2.07 20.54
C ASP A 106 9.22 -3.28 21.46
N ASP A 107 10.20 -4.18 21.35
CA ASP A 107 10.39 -5.32 22.23
C ASP A 107 10.80 -4.75 23.61
N ALA A 108 9.85 -4.07 24.23
CA ALA A 108 10.01 -3.33 25.47
C ALA A 108 10.00 -4.36 26.60
N GLY A 109 11.17 -4.95 26.83
CA GLY A 109 11.62 -5.49 28.10
C GLY A 109 10.73 -6.59 28.68
N GLN A 110 11.11 -7.84 28.45
CA GLN A 110 10.86 -8.85 29.46
C GLN A 110 11.62 -8.48 30.73
N PRO A 111 10.97 -8.29 31.89
CA PRO A 111 11.66 -8.27 33.16
C PRO A 111 11.99 -9.72 33.52
N THR A 112 13.25 -10.11 33.40
CA THR A 112 13.74 -11.30 34.12
C THR A 112 13.90 -10.93 35.59
N ALA A 113 13.05 -11.54 36.40
CA ALA A 113 13.12 -11.61 37.85
C ALA A 113 14.41 -12.28 38.35
#